data_AF-A0A1Q8EPH5-F1
#
_entry.id   AF-A0A1Q8EPH5-F1
#
_cell.length_a   1.000
_cell.length_b   1.000
_cell.length_c   1.000
_cell.angle_alpha   90.00
_cell.angle_beta   90.00
_cell.angle_gamma   90.00
#
_symmetry.space_group_name_H-M   'P 1'
#
loop_
_entity.id
_entity.type
_entity.pdbx_description
1 polymer ?
#
loop_
_entity_poly.entity_id
_entity_poly.type
_entity_poly.pdbx_seq_one_letter_code
_entity_poly.pdbx_strand_id
1 'polypeptide(L)'
;MSISGKIQAAPSGSRGFDADTVISTTVAQQFASQGYAFCIRYLSLGAGQDEGDLSSGEASDILASGLALMAVQHVEDPGWSPTQSAGQTHGQNAAANATSIELPPGMNLWCDLEGIAQNTSAQDVTNYCSAWYSAVSAAGYVPGLYVGANVVLSGQQLYDLPFQHYWQSCSEVPAIPERGYQMVQTLVPNPVNGIGIDSDVTQTDLLGGQALWLVSSV
;
A
#
# COMPACT_ATOMS: atom_id res chain seq x y z
N MET A 1 -16.78 -2.42 -14.74
CA MET A 1 -15.75 -2.41 -15.81
C MET A 1 -14.49 -1.87 -15.15
N SER A 2 -13.32 -2.48 -15.28
CA SER A 2 -12.12 -1.95 -14.60
C SER A 2 -11.80 -0.52 -15.05
N ILE A 3 -11.29 0.29 -14.13
CA ILE A 3 -10.79 1.64 -14.43
C ILE A 3 -9.76 1.54 -15.55
N SER A 4 -9.90 2.41 -16.56
CA SER A 4 -9.00 2.43 -17.71
C SER A 4 -7.62 2.91 -17.28
N GLY A 5 -6.59 2.15 -17.63
CA GLY A 5 -5.21 2.51 -17.33
C GLY A 5 -4.26 1.39 -17.69
N LYS A 6 -2.98 1.63 -17.44
CA LYS A 6 -1.91 0.67 -17.64
C LYS A 6 -1.17 0.44 -16.33
N ILE A 7 -0.90 -0.82 -16.03
CA ILE A 7 0.04 -1.18 -14.96
C ILE A 7 1.46 -1.03 -15.48
N GLN A 8 2.30 -0.33 -14.72
CA GLN A 8 3.72 -0.23 -15.01
C GLN A 8 4.55 -0.14 -13.72
N ALA A 9 5.84 -0.44 -13.85
CA ALA A 9 6.80 -0.21 -12.78
C ALA A 9 6.97 1.30 -12.53
N ALA A 10 6.95 1.68 -11.26
CA ALA A 10 7.20 3.02 -10.79
C ALA A 10 8.68 3.39 -11.00
N PRO A 11 9.01 4.44 -11.77
CA PRO A 11 10.39 4.88 -11.93
C PRO A 11 11.02 5.19 -10.57
N SER A 12 12.30 4.83 -10.40
CA SER A 12 13.07 5.20 -9.21
C SER A 12 13.17 6.72 -9.06
N GLY A 13 13.05 7.22 -7.83
CA GLY A 13 13.07 8.64 -7.50
C GLY A 13 11.75 9.37 -7.76
N SER A 14 10.66 8.66 -8.05
CA SER A 14 9.34 9.29 -8.18
C SER A 14 8.86 9.73 -6.81
N ARG A 15 8.40 10.97 -6.70
CA ARG A 15 7.81 11.51 -5.48
C ARG A 15 6.31 11.26 -5.48
N GLY A 16 5.78 10.74 -4.39
CA GLY A 16 4.36 10.52 -4.17
C GLY A 16 3.98 10.80 -2.72
N PHE A 17 2.80 10.33 -2.35
CA PHE A 17 2.28 10.43 -1.01
C PHE A 17 1.20 9.39 -0.75
N ASP A 18 1.03 8.98 0.49
CA ASP A 18 -0.20 8.36 0.97
C ASP A 18 -1.04 9.38 1.74
N ALA A 19 -2.35 9.14 1.77
CA ALA A 19 -3.28 9.94 2.55
C ALA A 19 -4.45 9.07 2.99
N ASP A 20 -4.83 9.14 4.26
CA ASP A 20 -6.06 8.52 4.79
C ASP A 20 -7.32 9.34 4.44
N THR A 21 -7.15 10.62 4.10
CA THR A 21 -8.27 11.48 3.68
C THR A 21 -8.60 11.31 2.19
N VAL A 22 -9.90 11.34 1.85
CA VAL A 22 -10.39 11.40 0.46
C VAL A 22 -9.77 12.56 -0.30
N ILE A 23 -9.22 12.28 -1.47
CA ILE A 23 -8.58 13.24 -2.37
C ILE A 23 -9.61 13.75 -3.38
N SER A 24 -9.96 15.03 -3.30
CA SER A 24 -10.77 15.66 -4.35
C SER A 24 -9.96 15.85 -5.65
N THR A 25 -10.66 15.95 -6.78
CA THR A 25 -10.04 16.23 -8.09
C THR A 25 -9.13 17.47 -8.06
N THR A 26 -9.55 18.54 -7.38
CA THR A 26 -8.77 19.78 -7.25
C THR A 26 -7.47 19.56 -6.47
N VAL A 27 -7.52 18.80 -5.38
CA VAL A 27 -6.34 18.48 -4.58
C VAL A 27 -5.38 17.59 -5.38
N ALA A 28 -5.89 16.57 -6.08
CA ALA A 28 -5.10 15.71 -6.95
C ALA A 28 -4.36 16.52 -8.03
N GLN A 29 -5.05 17.46 -8.70
CA GLN A 29 -4.46 18.37 -9.68
C GLN A 29 -3.39 19.29 -9.08
N GLN A 30 -3.59 19.76 -7.85
CA GLN A 30 -2.58 20.56 -7.15
C GLN A 30 -1.31 19.75 -6.91
N PHE A 31 -1.42 18.51 -6.41
CA PHE A 31 -0.26 17.64 -6.22
C PHE A 31 0.46 17.33 -7.54
N ALA A 32 -0.27 16.97 -8.60
CA ALA A 32 0.30 16.74 -9.92
C ALA A 32 1.05 18.00 -10.42
N SER A 33 0.47 19.19 -10.26
CA SER A 33 1.11 20.46 -10.65
C SER A 33 2.38 20.80 -9.85
N GLN A 34 2.52 20.22 -8.65
CA GLN A 34 3.69 20.36 -7.78
C GLN A 34 4.77 19.29 -8.06
N GLY A 35 4.56 18.45 -9.07
CA GLY A 35 5.52 17.43 -9.50
C GLY A 35 5.43 16.12 -8.72
N TYR A 36 4.35 15.89 -7.96
CA TYR A 36 4.06 14.55 -7.48
C TYR A 36 3.65 13.65 -8.64
N ALA A 37 4.14 12.41 -8.63
CA ALA A 37 3.95 11.43 -9.68
C ALA A 37 2.87 10.40 -9.34
N PHE A 38 2.58 10.18 -8.06
CA PHE A 38 1.61 9.18 -7.62
C PHE A 38 0.99 9.53 -6.27
N CYS A 39 -0.10 8.84 -5.94
CA CYS A 39 -0.57 8.72 -4.57
C CYS A 39 -0.97 7.27 -4.23
N ILE A 40 -1.03 6.99 -2.93
CA ILE A 40 -1.53 5.73 -2.36
C ILE A 40 -2.78 6.05 -1.54
N ARG A 41 -3.84 5.26 -1.74
CA ARG A 41 -5.11 5.44 -1.03
C ARG A 41 -5.58 4.15 -0.38
N TYR A 42 -6.41 4.31 0.66
CA TYR A 42 -6.76 3.21 1.54
C TYR A 42 -7.93 2.38 1.02
N LEU A 43 -7.83 1.07 1.22
CA LEU A 43 -8.89 0.08 1.13
C LEU A 43 -9.34 -0.27 2.54
N SER A 44 -10.62 -0.54 2.70
CA SER A 44 -11.16 -0.90 4.01
C SER A 44 -10.58 -2.23 4.50
N LEU A 45 -10.38 -2.32 5.81
CA LEU A 45 -9.99 -3.56 6.48
C LEU A 45 -11.14 -4.58 6.46
N GLY A 46 -12.35 -4.08 6.70
CA GLY A 46 -13.60 -4.85 6.70
C GLY A 46 -14.09 -5.24 5.31
N ALA A 47 -15.10 -6.10 5.29
CA ALA A 47 -15.77 -6.49 4.06
C ALA A 47 -16.72 -5.37 3.58
N GLY A 48 -16.53 -4.94 2.33
CA GLY A 48 -17.24 -3.78 1.78
C GLY A 48 -16.36 -2.54 1.91
N GLN A 49 -16.18 -1.83 0.81
CA GLN A 49 -15.42 -0.60 0.78
C GLN A 49 -16.24 0.54 1.41
N ASP A 50 -15.68 1.18 2.43
CA ASP A 50 -16.27 2.28 3.18
C ASP A 50 -16.22 3.60 2.41
N GLU A 51 -17.16 4.52 2.69
CA GLU A 51 -17.29 5.80 1.96
C GLU A 51 -16.12 6.77 2.17
N GLY A 52 -15.34 6.61 3.25
CA GLY A 52 -14.12 7.40 3.52
C GLY A 52 -12.86 6.87 2.83
N ASP A 53 -12.93 5.65 2.33
CA ASP A 53 -11.83 4.98 1.65
C ASP A 53 -11.92 5.19 0.13
N LEU A 54 -10.92 4.70 -0.59
CA LEU A 54 -10.80 4.90 -2.04
C LEU A 54 -12.08 4.45 -2.77
N SER A 55 -12.67 5.34 -3.56
CA SER A 55 -13.80 5.01 -4.44
C SER A 55 -13.38 4.90 -5.91
N SER A 56 -14.19 4.27 -6.76
CA SER A 56 -13.94 4.23 -8.23
C SER A 56 -13.91 5.64 -8.84
N GLY A 57 -14.76 6.54 -8.34
CA GLY A 57 -14.78 7.96 -8.75
C GLY A 57 -13.49 8.69 -8.37
N GLU A 58 -13.05 8.54 -7.11
CA GLU A 58 -11.79 9.11 -6.64
C GLU A 58 -10.58 8.57 -7.41
N ALA A 59 -10.52 7.25 -7.63
CA ALA A 59 -9.45 6.64 -8.41
C ALA A 59 -9.40 7.17 -9.85
N SER A 60 -10.56 7.36 -10.49
CA SER A 60 -10.64 7.95 -11.83
C SER A 60 -10.17 9.41 -11.85
N ASP A 61 -10.53 10.20 -10.84
CA ASP A 61 -10.13 11.60 -10.71
C ASP A 61 -8.62 11.75 -10.45
N ILE A 62 -8.04 10.88 -9.62
CA ILE A 62 -6.59 10.82 -9.37
C ILE A 62 -5.85 10.58 -10.68
N LEU A 63 -6.24 9.55 -11.45
CA LEU A 63 -5.59 9.23 -12.72
C LEU A 63 -5.77 10.35 -13.75
N ALA A 64 -6.96 10.95 -13.83
CA ALA A 64 -7.24 12.07 -14.72
C ALA A 64 -6.44 13.33 -14.38
N SER A 65 -6.03 13.49 -13.12
CA SER A 65 -5.16 14.59 -12.69
C SER A 65 -3.70 14.44 -13.12
N GLY A 66 -3.29 13.24 -13.57
CA GLY A 66 -1.92 12.91 -13.97
C GLY A 66 -1.10 12.18 -12.89
N LEU A 67 -1.69 11.87 -11.73
CA LEU A 67 -1.07 11.01 -10.73
C LEU A 67 -1.26 9.53 -11.09
N ALA A 68 -0.24 8.71 -10.81
CA ALA A 68 -0.41 7.27 -10.72
C ALA A 68 -1.08 6.88 -9.39
N LEU A 69 -1.66 5.68 -9.33
CA LEU A 69 -2.39 5.17 -8.16
C LEU A 69 -1.84 3.81 -7.71
N MET A 70 -1.65 3.69 -6.40
CA MET A 70 -1.51 2.43 -5.66
C MET A 70 -2.54 2.39 -4.54
N ALA A 71 -2.75 1.21 -3.94
CA ALA A 71 -3.68 1.08 -2.83
C ALA A 71 -3.07 0.27 -1.67
N VAL A 72 -3.41 0.65 -0.45
CA VAL A 72 -2.99 0.01 0.80
C VAL A 72 -4.23 -0.36 1.60
N GLN A 73 -4.24 -1.49 2.30
CA GLN A 73 -5.33 -1.80 3.22
C GLN A 73 -5.08 -1.13 4.56
N HIS A 74 -6.12 -0.58 5.18
CA HIS A 74 -6.10 -0.24 6.60
C HIS A 74 -5.62 -1.40 7.48
N VAL A 75 -5.01 -1.07 8.62
CA VAL A 75 -4.60 -2.04 9.64
C VAL A 75 -5.54 -1.97 10.85
N GLU A 76 -5.53 -3.01 11.68
CA GLU A 76 -6.20 -3.01 12.98
C GLU A 76 -5.57 -1.98 13.94
N ASP A 77 -6.33 -1.56 14.95
CA ASP A 77 -5.85 -0.64 15.97
C ASP A 77 -4.58 -1.15 16.68
N PRO A 78 -3.63 -0.26 17.04
CA PRO A 78 -2.39 -0.64 17.72
C PRO A 78 -2.62 -1.49 18.98
N GLY A 79 -1.79 -2.52 19.14
CA GLY A 79 -1.94 -3.56 20.16
C GLY A 79 -2.69 -4.80 19.68
N TRP A 80 -2.99 -4.90 18.37
CA TRP A 80 -3.63 -6.08 17.79
C TRP A 80 -2.69 -7.29 17.71
N SER A 81 -3.29 -8.46 17.54
CA SER A 81 -2.59 -9.75 17.48
C SER A 81 -2.97 -10.49 16.19
N PRO A 82 -2.09 -10.54 15.18
CA PRO A 82 -2.35 -11.25 13.93
C PRO A 82 -2.63 -12.74 14.15
N THR A 83 -3.47 -13.29 13.28
CA THR A 83 -3.72 -14.73 13.19
C THR A 83 -3.79 -15.13 11.71
N GLN A 84 -3.58 -16.40 11.42
CA GLN A 84 -3.76 -16.92 10.05
C GLN A 84 -5.16 -16.63 9.50
N SER A 85 -6.19 -16.83 10.32
CA SER A 85 -7.59 -16.58 9.93
C SER A 85 -7.84 -15.11 9.64
N ALA A 86 -7.31 -14.20 10.47
CA ALA A 86 -7.39 -12.77 10.21
C ALA A 86 -6.68 -12.41 8.89
N GLY A 87 -5.48 -12.95 8.63
CA GLY A 87 -4.76 -12.68 7.38
C GLY A 87 -5.54 -13.14 6.15
N GLN A 88 -6.19 -14.31 6.23
CA GLN A 88 -7.06 -14.81 5.17
C GLN A 88 -8.27 -13.88 4.93
N THR A 89 -8.96 -13.48 6.00
CA THR A 89 -10.13 -12.59 5.91
C THR A 89 -9.75 -11.21 5.41
N HIS A 90 -8.71 -10.60 5.98
CA HIS A 90 -8.26 -9.26 5.63
C HIS A 90 -7.76 -9.22 4.19
N GLY A 91 -6.98 -10.22 3.74
CA GLY A 91 -6.54 -10.30 2.35
C GLY A 91 -7.69 -10.54 1.35
N GLN A 92 -8.70 -11.32 1.73
CA GLN A 92 -9.92 -11.47 0.92
C GLN A 92 -10.68 -10.16 0.81
N ASN A 93 -10.82 -9.42 1.92
CA ASN A 93 -11.46 -8.11 1.94
C ASN A 93 -10.70 -7.12 1.07
N ALA A 94 -9.37 -7.01 1.20
CA ALA A 94 -8.55 -6.13 0.36
C ALA A 94 -8.78 -6.38 -1.12
N ALA A 95 -8.73 -7.65 -1.55
CA ALA A 95 -8.96 -8.02 -2.94
C ALA A 95 -10.40 -7.75 -3.40
N ALA A 96 -11.39 -8.07 -2.57
CA ALA A 96 -12.80 -7.84 -2.89
C ALA A 96 -13.13 -6.35 -2.98
N ASN A 97 -12.61 -5.55 -2.04
CA ASN A 97 -12.79 -4.11 -1.98
C ASN A 97 -12.14 -3.44 -3.19
N ALA A 98 -10.88 -3.75 -3.50
CA ALA A 98 -10.20 -3.27 -4.71
C ALA A 98 -10.98 -3.60 -5.99
N THR A 99 -11.51 -4.82 -6.07
CA THR A 99 -12.33 -5.25 -7.22
C THR A 99 -13.65 -4.50 -7.28
N SER A 100 -14.29 -4.23 -6.14
CA SER A 100 -15.58 -3.54 -6.06
C SER A 100 -15.51 -2.09 -6.54
N ILE A 101 -14.33 -1.46 -6.40
CA ILE A 101 -14.03 -0.12 -6.91
C ILE A 101 -13.26 -0.16 -8.24
N GLU A 102 -13.28 -1.30 -8.91
CA GLU A 102 -12.83 -1.46 -10.29
C GLU A 102 -11.31 -1.26 -10.51
N LEU A 103 -10.48 -1.38 -9.46
CA LEU A 103 -9.03 -1.45 -9.63
C LEU A 103 -8.66 -2.67 -10.48
N PRO A 104 -7.76 -2.54 -11.46
CA PRO A 104 -7.35 -3.65 -12.29
C PRO A 104 -6.32 -4.55 -11.59
N PRO A 105 -6.34 -5.88 -11.83
CA PRO A 105 -5.28 -6.77 -11.36
C PRO A 105 -3.92 -6.39 -11.95
N GLY A 106 -2.85 -6.88 -11.32
CA GLY A 106 -1.45 -6.64 -11.71
C GLY A 106 -0.77 -5.46 -11.02
N MET A 107 -1.51 -4.55 -10.39
CA MET A 107 -0.91 -3.50 -9.54
C MET A 107 -0.56 -4.01 -8.14
N ASN A 108 0.27 -3.25 -7.42
CA ASN A 108 0.48 -3.51 -6.01
C ASN A 108 -0.77 -3.18 -5.19
N LEU A 109 -1.14 -4.13 -4.32
CA LEU A 109 -1.91 -3.85 -3.11
C LEU A 109 -0.98 -4.05 -1.91
N TRP A 110 -0.92 -3.05 -1.03
CA TRP A 110 -0.04 -3.08 0.14
C TRP A 110 -0.78 -3.59 1.36
N CYS A 111 -0.20 -4.58 2.04
CA CYS A 111 -0.58 -4.99 3.38
C CYS A 111 0.11 -4.06 4.37
N ASP A 112 -0.67 -3.30 5.15
CA ASP A 112 -0.15 -2.51 6.26
C ASP A 112 0.13 -3.41 7.46
N LEU A 113 1.42 -3.54 7.81
CA LEU A 113 1.89 -4.36 8.92
C LEU A 113 2.56 -3.49 9.98
N GLU A 114 1.75 -2.99 10.91
CA GLU A 114 2.20 -2.16 12.01
C GLU A 114 1.35 -2.32 13.27
N GLY A 115 1.80 -1.74 14.38
CA GLY A 115 1.01 -1.70 15.62
C GLY A 115 0.83 -3.05 16.31
N ILE A 116 1.64 -4.06 16.01
CA ILE A 116 1.46 -5.40 16.58
C ILE A 116 1.80 -5.41 18.08
N ALA A 117 1.01 -6.12 18.89
CA ALA A 117 1.28 -6.33 20.29
C ALA A 117 2.66 -6.96 20.53
N GLN A 118 3.43 -6.43 21.48
CA GLN A 118 4.85 -6.81 21.73
C GLN A 118 5.10 -8.30 22.01
N ASN A 119 4.10 -9.05 22.48
CA ASN A 119 4.23 -10.46 22.83
C ASN A 119 3.62 -11.41 21.78
N THR A 120 3.18 -10.87 20.63
CA THR A 120 2.74 -11.68 19.50
C THR A 120 3.89 -12.55 19.01
N SER A 121 3.63 -13.83 18.75
CA SER A 121 4.66 -14.73 18.24
C SER A 121 5.00 -14.37 16.79
N ALA A 122 6.29 -14.46 16.43
CA ALA A 122 6.70 -14.26 15.04
C ALA A 122 5.98 -15.21 14.06
N GLN A 123 5.66 -16.43 14.51
CA GLN A 123 4.94 -17.40 13.68
C GLN A 123 3.51 -16.93 13.35
N ASP A 124 2.82 -16.29 14.29
CA ASP A 124 1.46 -15.78 14.05
C ASP A 124 1.47 -14.64 13.03
N VAL A 125 2.46 -13.75 13.12
CA VAL A 125 2.68 -12.68 12.14
C VAL A 125 3.01 -13.26 10.77
N THR A 126 3.92 -14.23 10.70
CA THR A 126 4.25 -14.94 9.45
C THR A 126 3.03 -15.62 8.82
N ASN A 127 2.20 -16.26 9.65
CA ASN A 127 0.99 -16.94 9.19
C ASN A 127 -0.05 -15.94 8.67
N TYR A 128 -0.26 -14.82 9.36
CA TYR A 128 -1.10 -13.73 8.90
C TYR A 128 -0.65 -13.19 7.54
N CYS A 129 0.64 -12.83 7.45
CA CYS A 129 1.26 -12.29 6.25
C CYS A 129 1.13 -13.23 5.04
N SER A 130 1.40 -14.53 5.24
CA SER A 130 1.33 -15.54 4.18
C SER A 130 -0.10 -15.81 3.70
N ALA A 131 -1.07 -15.76 4.62
CA ALA A 131 -2.49 -15.92 4.29
C ALA A 131 -3.02 -14.70 3.53
N TRP A 132 -2.67 -13.49 3.96
CA TRP A 132 -3.02 -12.25 3.28
C TRP A 132 -2.44 -12.22 1.86
N TYR A 133 -1.14 -12.52 1.74
CA TYR A 133 -0.44 -12.63 0.46
C TYR A 133 -1.18 -13.57 -0.50
N SER A 134 -1.53 -14.76 -0.01
CA SER A 134 -2.16 -15.80 -0.82
C SER A 134 -3.54 -15.36 -1.32
N ALA A 135 -4.35 -14.70 -0.47
CA ALA A 135 -5.66 -14.18 -0.86
C ALA A 135 -5.57 -13.09 -1.94
N VAL A 136 -4.67 -12.14 -1.77
CA VAL A 136 -4.48 -11.02 -2.70
C VAL A 136 -3.87 -11.50 -4.03
N SER A 137 -2.88 -12.39 -3.97
CA SER A 137 -2.28 -12.99 -5.16
C SER A 137 -3.28 -13.82 -5.96
N ALA A 138 -4.16 -14.58 -5.28
CA ALA A 138 -5.19 -15.38 -5.95
C ALA A 138 -6.22 -14.53 -6.71
N ALA A 139 -6.41 -13.26 -6.31
CA ALA A 139 -7.25 -12.31 -7.02
C ALA A 139 -6.56 -11.61 -8.21
N GLY A 140 -5.27 -11.90 -8.44
CA GLY A 140 -4.49 -11.37 -9.57
C GLY A 140 -3.79 -10.03 -9.29
N TYR A 141 -3.86 -9.51 -8.07
CA TYR A 141 -3.05 -8.36 -7.65
C TYR A 141 -1.63 -8.81 -7.26
N VAL A 142 -0.71 -7.86 -7.13
CA VAL A 142 0.66 -8.11 -6.70
C VAL A 142 0.82 -7.71 -5.23
N PRO A 143 0.91 -8.66 -4.28
CA PRO A 143 1.03 -8.32 -2.87
C PRO A 143 2.33 -7.55 -2.58
N GLY A 144 2.20 -6.42 -1.90
CA GLY A 144 3.31 -5.70 -1.26
C GLY A 144 3.13 -5.62 0.24
N LEU A 145 4.21 -5.37 0.98
CA LEU A 145 4.21 -5.23 2.43
C LEU A 145 4.71 -3.84 2.82
N TYR A 146 3.86 -3.06 3.49
CA TYR A 146 4.30 -1.89 4.24
C TYR A 146 4.79 -2.34 5.61
N VAL A 147 6.02 -1.94 5.95
CA VAL A 147 6.69 -2.32 7.19
C VAL A 147 6.66 -1.11 8.11
N GLY A 148 5.71 -1.12 9.05
CA GLY A 148 5.47 -0.03 10.00
C GLY A 148 6.00 -0.29 11.40
N ALA A 149 5.64 0.62 12.31
CA ALA A 149 6.07 0.56 13.70
C ALA A 149 5.64 -0.76 14.37
N ASN A 150 6.47 -1.29 15.27
CA ASN A 150 6.15 -2.49 16.05
C ASN A 150 5.84 -3.74 15.18
N VAL A 151 6.52 -3.93 14.04
CA VAL A 151 6.32 -5.11 13.15
C VAL A 151 6.68 -6.47 13.78
N VAL A 152 7.38 -6.47 14.92
CA VAL A 152 7.91 -7.62 15.72
C VAL A 152 8.78 -8.66 14.99
N LEU A 153 8.71 -8.76 13.66
CA LEU A 153 9.57 -9.60 12.84
C LEU A 153 10.96 -8.96 12.67
N SER A 154 12.00 -9.80 12.64
CA SER A 154 13.33 -9.40 12.21
C SER A 154 13.39 -9.18 10.69
N GLY A 155 14.44 -8.50 10.22
CA GLY A 155 14.69 -8.31 8.79
C GLY A 155 14.73 -9.63 8.00
N GLN A 156 15.41 -10.65 8.53
CA GLN A 156 15.45 -11.97 7.88
C GLN A 156 14.07 -12.61 7.81
N GLN A 157 13.28 -12.54 8.89
CA GLN A 157 11.93 -13.08 8.88
C GLN A 157 11.01 -12.35 7.90
N LEU A 158 11.17 -11.03 7.75
CA LEU A 158 10.47 -10.26 6.72
C LEU A 158 10.88 -10.72 5.32
N TYR A 159 12.18 -10.89 5.06
CA TYR A 159 12.68 -11.37 3.76
C TYR A 159 12.21 -12.78 3.40
N ASP A 160 12.08 -13.66 4.40
CA ASP A 160 11.62 -15.04 4.21
C ASP A 160 10.09 -15.13 3.94
N LEU A 161 9.33 -14.04 4.11
CA LEU A 161 7.92 -13.97 3.71
C LEU A 161 7.77 -14.04 2.19
N PRO A 162 6.59 -14.42 1.67
CA PRO A 162 6.37 -14.53 0.22
C PRO A 162 6.40 -13.18 -0.55
N PHE A 163 6.50 -12.04 0.13
CA PHE A 163 6.48 -10.72 -0.50
C PHE A 163 7.77 -10.41 -1.27
N GLN A 164 7.61 -9.71 -2.41
CA GLN A 164 8.72 -9.23 -3.23
C GLN A 164 8.74 -7.69 -3.36
N HIS A 165 7.76 -7.02 -2.75
CA HIS A 165 7.59 -5.58 -2.80
C HIS A 165 7.48 -5.06 -1.37
N TYR A 166 8.37 -4.15 -0.98
CA TYR A 166 8.46 -3.64 0.39
C TYR A 166 8.42 -2.11 0.38
N TRP A 167 7.60 -1.56 1.26
CA TRP A 167 7.45 -0.13 1.53
C TRP A 167 7.87 0.14 2.98
N GLN A 168 8.85 1.02 3.16
CA GLN A 168 9.37 1.39 4.47
C GLN A 168 8.55 2.54 5.06
N SER A 169 8.04 2.38 6.27
CA SER A 169 7.45 3.49 7.03
C SER A 169 8.49 4.54 7.45
N CYS A 170 8.00 5.67 7.96
CA CYS A 170 8.85 6.68 8.60
C CYS A 170 9.38 6.31 10.01
N SER A 171 9.03 5.12 10.52
CA SER A 171 9.48 4.62 11.82
C SER A 171 10.84 3.89 11.75
N GLU A 172 11.43 3.59 12.90
CA GLU A 172 12.57 2.66 12.96
C GLU A 172 12.09 1.23 12.73
N VAL A 173 12.37 0.69 11.54
CA VAL A 173 11.98 -0.66 11.12
C VAL A 173 13.18 -1.44 10.59
N PRO A 174 13.17 -2.78 10.65
CA PRO A 174 14.28 -3.59 10.18
C PRO A 174 14.59 -3.36 8.70
N ALA A 175 15.86 -3.47 8.30
CA ALA A 175 16.20 -3.59 6.89
C ALA A 175 15.73 -4.95 6.35
N ILE A 176 15.30 -5.01 5.09
CA ILE A 176 15.05 -6.27 4.39
C ILE A 176 16.38 -6.75 3.78
N PRO A 177 17.04 -7.79 4.33
CA PRO A 177 18.30 -8.27 3.80
C PRO A 177 18.16 -8.67 2.32
N GLU A 178 19.23 -8.52 1.55
CA GLU A 178 19.34 -8.86 0.13
C GLU A 178 18.47 -8.04 -0.84
N ARG A 179 17.25 -7.66 -0.46
CA ARG A 179 16.31 -6.91 -1.30
C ARG A 179 16.24 -5.43 -0.98
N GLY A 180 16.12 -5.06 0.29
CA GLY A 180 15.78 -3.69 0.67
C GLY A 180 14.35 -3.29 0.28
N TYR A 181 14.11 -1.97 0.25
CA TYR A 181 12.79 -1.38 0.02
C TYR A 181 12.65 -0.82 -1.40
N GLN A 182 11.43 -0.77 -1.91
CA GLN A 182 11.06 -0.16 -3.20
C GLN A 182 10.40 1.22 -3.04
N MET A 183 10.02 1.56 -1.80
CA MET A 183 9.41 2.83 -1.46
C MET A 183 9.77 3.18 -0.01
N VAL A 184 10.02 4.46 0.25
CA VAL A 184 10.36 4.96 1.58
C VAL A 184 9.46 6.13 1.91
N GLN A 185 8.75 6.03 3.03
CA GLN A 185 7.87 7.04 3.58
C GLN A 185 8.63 7.98 4.50
N THR A 186 8.23 9.25 4.52
CA THR A 186 8.70 10.27 5.43
C THR A 186 7.52 11.07 5.97
N LEU A 187 7.51 11.29 7.28
CA LEU A 187 6.46 12.03 7.96
C LEU A 187 6.36 13.47 7.43
N VAL A 188 5.14 13.90 7.08
CA VAL A 188 4.86 15.31 6.76
C VAL A 188 4.01 15.92 7.87
N PRO A 189 4.60 16.73 8.78
CA PRO A 189 3.92 17.14 10.02
C PRO A 189 2.81 18.19 9.82
N ASN A 190 2.73 18.82 8.65
CA ASN A 190 1.74 19.85 8.35
C ASN A 190 0.96 19.49 7.08
N PRO A 191 -0.34 19.81 7.00
CA PRO A 191 -1.12 19.55 5.80
C PRO A 191 -0.52 20.18 4.53
N VAL A 192 -0.57 19.44 3.43
CA VAL A 192 -0.20 19.90 2.08
C VAL A 192 -1.47 19.96 1.25
N ASN A 193 -1.70 21.08 0.55
CA ASN A 193 -2.93 21.32 -0.20
C ASN A 193 -4.21 21.17 0.65
N GLY A 194 -4.10 21.39 1.97
CA GLY A 194 -5.21 21.32 2.92
C GLY A 194 -5.53 19.93 3.49
N ILE A 195 -4.77 18.88 3.14
CA ILE A 195 -4.93 17.52 3.67
C ILE A 195 -3.66 17.02 4.37
N GLY A 196 -3.82 16.13 5.35
CA GLY A 196 -2.70 15.38 5.91
C GLY A 196 -2.21 14.33 4.91
N ILE A 197 -0.90 14.21 4.78
CA ILE A 197 -0.25 13.22 3.92
C ILE A 197 1.00 12.70 4.65
N ASP A 198 1.53 11.57 4.20
CA ASP A 198 2.94 11.24 4.35
C ASP A 198 3.61 11.23 2.97
N SER A 199 4.90 11.58 2.91
CA SER A 199 5.61 11.72 1.63
C SER A 199 6.37 10.44 1.31
N ASP A 200 6.14 9.92 0.10
CA ASP A 200 6.80 8.72 -0.39
C ASP A 200 7.77 8.99 -1.52
N VAL A 201 8.86 8.25 -1.54
CA VAL A 201 9.79 8.21 -2.67
C VAL A 201 10.01 6.77 -3.09
N THR A 202 9.76 6.49 -4.36
CA THR A 202 10.03 5.17 -4.94
C THR A 202 11.53 5.00 -5.20
N GLN A 203 11.99 3.75 -5.16
CA GLN A 203 13.34 3.38 -5.53
C GLN A 203 13.36 1.98 -6.14
N THR A 204 14.40 1.68 -6.90
CA THR A 204 14.69 0.30 -7.30
C THR A 204 15.33 -0.42 -6.13
N ASP A 205 14.78 -1.58 -5.75
CA ASP A 205 15.36 -2.41 -4.69
C ASP A 205 16.70 -3.03 -5.14
N LEU A 206 17.43 -3.63 -4.20
CA LEU A 206 18.77 -4.21 -4.44
C LEU A 206 18.75 -5.41 -5.39
N LEU A 207 17.57 -6.00 -5.65
CA LEU A 207 17.37 -7.09 -6.60
C LEU A 207 16.77 -6.61 -7.93
N GLY A 208 16.61 -5.29 -8.12
CA GLY A 208 16.07 -4.70 -9.34
C GLY A 208 14.54 -4.58 -9.36
N GLY A 209 13.85 -4.90 -8.27
CA GLY A 209 12.40 -4.77 -8.15
C GLY A 209 11.93 -3.33 -8.01
N GLN A 210 10.69 -3.07 -8.41
CA GLN A 210 10.03 -1.76 -8.35
C GLN A 210 8.56 -1.94 -7.94
N ALA A 211 7.98 -0.93 -7.30
CA ALA A 211 6.54 -0.87 -7.09
C ALA A 211 5.79 -0.82 -8.44
N LEU A 212 4.58 -1.34 -8.48
CA LEU A 212 3.71 -1.46 -9.65
C LEU A 212 2.45 -0.64 -9.39
N TRP A 213 2.27 0.41 -10.17
CA TRP A 213 1.16 1.35 -10.03
C TRP A 213 0.25 1.33 -11.26
N LEU A 214 -0.94 1.89 -11.10
CA LEU A 214 -1.85 2.18 -12.18
C LEU A 214 -1.59 3.59 -12.70
N VAL A 215 -1.39 3.75 -14.01
CA VAL A 215 -1.33 5.07 -14.67
C VAL A 215 -2.44 5.22 -15.69
N SER A 216 -2.84 6.47 -15.96
CA SER A 216 -3.80 6.77 -17.03
C SER A 216 -3.31 6.25 -18.39
N SER A 217 -4.22 5.69 -19.17
CA SER A 217 -3.97 5.36 -20.58
C SER A 217 -4.04 6.65 -21.38
N VAL A 218 -2.88 7.17 -21.80
CA VAL A 218 -2.78 8.35 -22.69
C VAL A 218 -3.41 8.07 -24.05
#